data_AF-A0A0T6B413-F1
#
_entry.id   AF-A0A0T6B413-F1
#
_cell.length_a   1.000
_cell.length_b   1.000
_cell.length_c   1.000
_cell.angle_alpha   90.00
_cell.angle_beta   90.00
_cell.angle_gamma   90.00
#
_symmetry.space_group_name_H-M   'P 1'
#
loop_
_entity.id
_entity.type
_entity.pdbx_description
1 polymer ?
#
loop_
_entity_poly.entity_id
_entity_poly.type
_entity_poly.pdbx_seq_one_letter_code
_entity_poly.pdbx_strand_id
1 'polypeptide(L)'
;MRDDEQDNENIDYNPSGSVMSLNDLGKSIMFDYRGGNVRRYRWISRSCKSLLIASPLTQLVSHPFSGTLTSQLRCTECGFKSSVRYDKFESLSLALPSGMGDLGYGRHKLHQLLTNFVTPEIVSDVLCEGCNRDRHISDPPVLSRQIKILNFGKLPVCLCIHISRNTWLSSGMSKRQDYVQFPMRLSLAAYTFLQAQYQRKISAPFYTSTSEGGSPLSNSMPTSWNASSLNDGEWRNVYQLAAVIVHTGNAHSGHFITYRRGHQNTKWYYTSDVEIREVSMDEVLQCTAYMLFYEKTTNMSVF
;
A
#
# COMPACT_ATOMS: atom_id res chain seq x y z
N MET A 1 43.19 -31.52 29.92
CA MET A 1 42.66 -32.44 28.91
C MET A 1 41.41 -33.10 29.45
N ARG A 2 40.26 -32.44 29.24
CA ARG A 2 38.94 -33.06 29.08
C ARG A 2 38.24 -32.14 28.09
N ASP A 3 38.03 -32.68 26.90
CA ASP A 3 37.32 -32.05 25.80
C ASP A 3 35.82 -32.27 26.05
N ASP A 4 35.05 -31.19 26.12
CA ASP A 4 33.58 -31.25 26.03
C ASP A 4 33.22 -30.82 24.61
N GLU A 5 32.88 -31.81 23.78
CA GLU A 5 32.35 -31.64 22.42
C GLU A 5 30.95 -30.99 22.51
N GLN A 6 30.78 -29.88 21.80
CA GLN A 6 29.51 -29.16 21.70
C GLN A 6 28.77 -29.66 20.46
N ASP A 7 27.77 -30.51 20.66
CA ASP A 7 26.86 -30.99 19.62
C ASP A 7 26.15 -29.81 18.95
N ASN A 8 26.52 -29.56 17.70
CA ASN A 8 25.94 -28.52 16.86
C ASN A 8 24.87 -29.19 15.98
N GLU A 9 23.63 -29.29 16.48
CA GLU A 9 22.49 -29.78 15.68
C GLU A 9 22.20 -28.77 14.55
N ASN A 10 22.62 -29.11 13.34
CA ASN A 10 22.17 -28.46 12.11
C ASN A 10 20.67 -28.73 11.92
N ILE A 11 19.83 -27.77 12.32
CA ILE A 11 18.42 -27.75 11.94
C ILE A 11 18.35 -27.39 10.45
N ASP A 12 18.28 -28.40 9.59
CA ASP A 12 17.97 -28.22 8.17
C ASP A 12 16.58 -27.62 8.02
N TYR A 13 16.54 -26.31 7.79
CA TYR A 13 15.32 -25.59 7.47
C TYR A 13 14.85 -25.99 6.07
N ASN A 14 13.81 -26.82 5.98
CA ASN A 14 13.22 -27.24 4.72
C ASN A 14 12.05 -26.30 4.33
N PRO A 15 12.23 -25.36 3.38
CA PRO A 15 11.21 -24.38 3.01
C PRO A 15 10.08 -24.99 2.16
N SER A 16 10.23 -26.21 1.63
CA SER A 16 9.33 -26.79 0.64
C SER A 16 7.88 -26.94 1.10
N GLY A 17 7.61 -26.97 2.42
CA GLY A 17 6.26 -26.98 2.98
C GLY A 17 5.56 -25.60 3.02
N SER A 18 6.29 -24.50 2.83
CA SER A 18 5.80 -23.11 2.98
C SER A 18 5.86 -22.29 1.68
N VAL A 19 6.37 -22.86 0.58
CA VAL A 19 6.54 -22.16 -0.70
C VAL A 19 5.24 -22.17 -1.49
N MET A 20 4.50 -21.06 -1.48
CA MET A 20 3.69 -20.70 -2.64
C MET A 20 4.58 -19.94 -3.62
N SER A 21 4.55 -20.33 -4.90
CA SER A 21 5.28 -19.63 -5.94
C SER A 21 4.74 -18.20 -6.09
N LEU A 22 5.62 -17.20 -6.01
CA LEU A 22 5.28 -15.80 -6.32
C LEU A 22 4.73 -15.66 -7.76
N ASN A 23 4.97 -16.63 -8.64
CA ASN A 23 4.39 -16.67 -10.00
C ASN A 23 2.87 -16.90 -10.01
N ASP A 24 2.28 -17.46 -8.95
CA ASP A 24 0.83 -17.58 -8.82
C ASP A 24 0.16 -16.27 -8.35
N LEU A 25 0.94 -15.25 -7.97
CA LEU A 25 0.44 -13.90 -7.65
C LEU A 25 0.09 -13.08 -8.91
N GLY A 26 0.60 -13.47 -10.08
CA GLY A 26 0.43 -12.76 -11.36
C GLY A 26 -0.67 -13.33 -12.27
N LYS A 27 -1.27 -14.47 -11.94
CA LYS A 27 -2.26 -15.13 -12.81
C LYS A 27 -3.65 -14.51 -12.60
N SER A 28 -4.09 -13.71 -13.57
CA SER A 28 -5.50 -13.34 -13.71
C SER A 28 -6.26 -14.55 -14.27
N ILE A 29 -6.94 -15.32 -13.40
CA ILE A 29 -7.82 -16.41 -13.83
C ILE A 29 -9.13 -15.81 -14.37
N MET A 30 -9.39 -16.08 -15.66
CA MET A 30 -10.49 -15.58 -16.50
C MET A 30 -11.86 -16.22 -16.19
N PHE A 31 -12.91 -15.51 -16.65
CA PHE A 31 -14.38 -15.75 -16.62
C PHE A 31 -15.06 -15.39 -15.28
N ASP A 32 -16.16 -14.61 -15.21
CA ASP A 32 -17.16 -14.17 -16.18
C ASP A 32 -17.87 -12.89 -15.64
N TYR A 33 -18.54 -12.14 -16.52
CA TYR A 33 -19.14 -10.82 -16.25
C TYR A 33 -20.35 -10.92 -15.28
N ARG A 34 -20.21 -10.40 -14.06
CA ARG A 34 -21.20 -9.60 -13.31
C ARG A 34 -20.69 -9.28 -11.90
N GLY A 35 -20.59 -7.99 -11.58
CA GLY A 35 -20.32 -7.47 -10.24
C GLY A 35 -18.84 -7.22 -9.95
N GLY A 36 -18.46 -5.93 -9.95
CA GLY A 36 -17.11 -5.48 -9.65
C GLY A 36 -16.68 -5.83 -8.22
N ASN A 37 -15.93 -6.93 -8.09
CA ASN A 37 -15.15 -7.25 -6.90
C ASN A 37 -13.68 -7.15 -7.24
N VAL A 38 -13.00 -6.11 -6.74
CA VAL A 38 -11.54 -6.03 -6.68
C VAL A 38 -11.06 -7.26 -5.89
N ARG A 39 -10.49 -8.25 -6.59
CA ARG A 39 -10.03 -9.50 -5.97
C ARG A 39 -8.88 -9.19 -5.01
N ARG A 40 -9.14 -9.34 -3.71
CA ARG A 40 -8.22 -9.05 -2.60
C ARG A 40 -7.07 -10.06 -2.56
N TYR A 41 -5.84 -9.58 -2.43
CA TYR A 41 -4.62 -10.35 -2.14
C TYR A 41 -4.68 -11.04 -0.76
N ARG A 42 -5.59 -12.00 -0.58
CA ARG A 42 -5.89 -12.73 0.67
C ARG A 42 -4.78 -13.68 1.13
N TRP A 43 -3.64 -13.74 0.43
CA TRP A 43 -2.54 -14.66 0.74
C TRP A 43 -1.77 -14.22 1.98
N ILE A 44 -1.63 -12.92 2.22
CA ILE A 44 -1.05 -12.35 3.45
C ILE A 44 -1.77 -12.97 4.67
N SER A 45 -3.10 -13.03 4.62
CA SER A 45 -3.94 -13.68 5.63
C SER A 45 -3.70 -15.19 5.78
N ARG A 46 -3.40 -15.91 4.69
CA ARG A 46 -3.22 -17.37 4.70
C ARG A 46 -1.90 -17.80 5.34
N SER A 47 -0.80 -17.13 4.99
CA SER A 47 0.54 -17.45 5.53
C SER A 47 0.62 -17.17 7.05
N CYS A 48 0.00 -16.09 7.52
CA CYS A 48 0.03 -15.76 8.95
C CYS A 48 -1.03 -16.50 9.79
N LYS A 49 -2.17 -16.91 9.21
CA LYS A 49 -3.13 -17.77 9.93
C LYS A 49 -2.57 -19.14 10.24
N SER A 50 -1.70 -19.69 9.39
CA SER A 50 -1.00 -20.95 9.68
C SER A 50 -0.15 -20.87 10.95
N LEU A 51 0.34 -19.68 11.31
CA LEU A 51 1.13 -19.45 12.52
C LEU A 51 0.27 -19.25 13.78
N LEU A 52 -1.03 -18.97 13.63
CA LEU A 52 -1.95 -18.70 14.74
C LEU A 52 -2.68 -19.96 15.25
N ILE A 53 -2.49 -21.12 14.62
CA ILE A 53 -3.19 -22.38 14.98
C ILE A 53 -2.61 -23.03 16.26
N ALA A 54 -1.49 -22.53 16.80
CA ALA A 54 -0.80 -23.14 17.93
C ALA A 54 -0.99 -22.45 19.30
N SER A 55 -1.96 -21.55 19.49
CA SER A 55 -2.16 -20.84 20.78
C SER A 55 -3.61 -20.83 21.25
N PRO A 56 -3.88 -20.98 22.57
CA PRO A 56 -5.24 -21.00 23.10
C PRO A 56 -5.89 -19.61 22.97
N LEU A 57 -7.23 -19.60 22.90
CA LEU A 57 -8.12 -18.46 22.61
C LEU A 57 -7.67 -17.14 23.26
N THR A 58 -6.85 -16.39 22.54
CA THR A 58 -6.43 -15.03 22.86
C THR A 58 -7.25 -14.07 22.00
N GLN A 59 -7.47 -12.84 22.50
CA GLN A 59 -8.23 -11.77 21.84
C GLN A 59 -8.06 -11.79 20.33
N LEU A 60 -9.12 -11.51 19.56
CA LEU A 60 -9.10 -11.51 18.10
C LEU A 60 -8.13 -10.42 17.58
N VAL A 61 -6.82 -10.70 17.62
CA VAL A 61 -5.77 -9.79 17.17
C VAL A 61 -5.94 -9.69 15.67
N SER A 62 -6.41 -8.53 15.20
CA SER A 62 -6.52 -8.28 13.78
C SER A 62 -5.14 -8.41 13.17
N HIS A 63 -5.05 -9.13 12.06
CA HIS A 63 -3.84 -9.27 11.27
C HIS A 63 -3.08 -7.94 11.15
N PRO A 64 -1.75 -7.88 11.30
CA PRO A 64 -1.01 -6.60 11.38
C PRO A 64 -1.16 -5.74 10.11
N PHE A 65 -1.45 -6.38 8.98
CA PHE A 65 -1.75 -5.70 7.71
C PHE A 65 -3.19 -5.21 7.55
N SER A 66 -4.08 -5.49 8.50
CA SER A 66 -5.49 -5.15 8.41
C SER A 66 -5.72 -3.66 8.70
N GLY A 67 -6.05 -2.91 7.65
CA GLY A 67 -6.57 -1.54 7.72
C GLY A 67 -8.03 -1.44 7.29
N THR A 68 -8.60 -0.24 7.36
CA THR A 68 -9.91 0.10 6.79
C THR A 68 -9.86 1.37 5.95
N LEU A 69 -10.58 1.37 4.83
CA LEU A 69 -10.89 2.54 4.02
C LEU A 69 -12.30 3.01 4.34
N THR A 70 -12.54 4.31 4.22
CA THR A 70 -13.88 4.90 4.28
C THR A 70 -14.31 5.35 2.89
N SER A 71 -15.51 4.99 2.47
CA SER A 71 -16.09 5.39 1.19
C SER A 71 -17.43 6.07 1.39
N GLN A 72 -17.63 7.23 0.77
CA GLN A 72 -18.89 7.95 0.77
C GLN A 72 -19.21 8.47 -0.62
N LEU A 73 -20.47 8.33 -1.04
CA LEU A 73 -20.97 8.88 -2.29
C LEU A 73 -21.76 10.17 -2.03
N ARG A 74 -21.63 11.14 -2.93
CA ARG A 74 -22.45 12.35 -2.97
C ARG A 74 -23.02 12.54 -4.36
N CYS A 75 -24.33 12.57 -4.50
CA CYS A 75 -25.00 12.83 -5.76
C CYS A 75 -24.68 14.23 -6.31
N THR A 76 -24.36 14.32 -7.61
CA THR A 76 -24.12 15.60 -8.28
C THR A 76 -25.40 16.35 -8.59
N GLU A 77 -26.52 15.64 -8.73
CA GLU A 77 -27.81 16.21 -9.10
C GLU A 77 -28.56 16.78 -7.89
N CYS A 78 -28.80 15.95 -6.86
CA CYS A 78 -29.59 16.34 -5.68
C CYS A 78 -28.75 16.63 -4.43
N GLY A 79 -27.44 16.42 -4.47
CA GLY A 79 -26.55 16.64 -3.33
C GLY A 79 -26.65 15.61 -2.19
N PHE A 80 -27.54 14.62 -2.28
CA PHE A 80 -27.70 13.55 -1.29
C PHE A 80 -26.38 12.83 -1.01
N LYS A 81 -26.09 12.56 0.26
CA LYS A 81 -24.88 11.85 0.71
C LYS A 81 -25.25 10.48 1.23
N SER A 82 -24.61 9.44 0.73
CA SER A 82 -24.77 8.09 1.26
C SER A 82 -24.20 7.99 2.69
N SER A 83 -24.62 6.95 3.41
CA SER A 83 -23.90 6.51 4.59
C SER A 83 -22.43 6.19 4.25
N VAL A 84 -21.55 6.38 5.22
CA VAL A 84 -20.12 6.05 5.08
C VAL A 84 -19.97 4.54 5.18
N ARG A 85 -19.39 3.93 4.15
CA ARG A 85 -19.03 2.51 4.14
C ARG A 85 -17.60 2.32 4.61
N TYR A 86 -17.35 1.22 5.32
CA TYR A 86 -16.03 0.86 5.84
C TYR A 86 -15.57 -0.45 5.18
N ASP A 87 -14.50 -0.36 4.40
CA ASP A 87 -13.95 -1.50 3.66
C ASP A 87 -12.62 -1.93 4.25
N LYS A 88 -12.49 -3.21 4.64
CA LYS A 88 -11.21 -3.77 5.12
C LYS A 88 -10.23 -3.94 3.95
N PHE A 89 -8.96 -3.62 4.18
CA PHE A 89 -7.86 -3.90 3.26
C PHE A 89 -6.68 -4.55 3.98
N GLU A 90 -5.94 -5.38 3.25
CA GLU A 90 -4.66 -5.98 3.69
C GLU A 90 -3.48 -5.46 2.86
N SER A 91 -3.77 -4.89 1.67
CA SER A 91 -2.80 -4.31 0.76
C SER A 91 -3.45 -3.17 -0.03
N LEU A 92 -2.69 -2.13 -0.35
CA LEU A 92 -3.10 -1.05 -1.25
C LEU A 92 -2.54 -1.30 -2.64
N SER A 93 -3.40 -1.36 -3.66
CA SER A 93 -2.94 -1.45 -5.05
C SER A 93 -3.03 -0.09 -5.70
N LEU A 94 -1.87 0.48 -6.03
CA LEU A 94 -1.75 1.80 -6.62
C LEU A 94 -1.55 1.68 -8.12
N ALA A 95 -2.45 2.28 -8.89
CA ALA A 95 -2.33 2.34 -10.33
C ALA A 95 -1.22 3.32 -10.74
N LEU A 96 -0.45 2.96 -11.77
CA LEU A 96 0.48 3.88 -12.41
C LEU A 96 -0.30 4.79 -13.38
N PRO A 97 -0.18 6.12 -13.29
CA PRO A 97 -0.81 7.04 -14.24
C PRO A 97 -0.30 6.82 -15.67
N SER A 98 -1.16 7.02 -16.66
CA SER A 98 -0.76 7.05 -18.07
C SER A 98 -0.18 8.44 -18.41
N GLY A 99 0.98 8.51 -19.07
CA GLY A 99 1.57 9.77 -19.54
C GLY A 99 2.83 10.22 -18.78
N MET A 100 3.19 11.50 -18.97
CA MET A 100 4.35 12.14 -18.35
C MET A 100 4.08 12.32 -16.84
N GLY A 101 4.85 11.63 -15.99
CA GLY A 101 4.78 11.84 -14.54
C GLY A 101 5.44 13.16 -14.15
N ASP A 102 5.31 13.56 -12.88
CA ASP A 102 5.88 14.82 -12.36
C ASP A 102 7.41 14.91 -12.52
N LEU A 103 8.08 13.76 -12.67
CA LEU A 103 9.54 13.65 -12.85
C LEU A 103 9.93 13.37 -14.32
N GLY A 104 8.99 13.50 -15.26
CA GLY A 104 9.16 13.13 -16.65
C GLY A 104 8.54 11.77 -17.00
N TYR A 105 8.76 11.33 -18.24
CA TYR A 105 8.16 10.11 -18.76
C TYR A 105 8.65 8.87 -17.98
N GLY A 106 7.73 8.04 -17.51
CA GLY A 106 8.08 6.79 -16.83
C GLY A 106 8.59 6.95 -15.40
N ARG A 107 8.42 8.10 -14.75
CA ARG A 107 8.89 8.35 -13.37
C ARG A 107 7.80 8.98 -12.52
N HIS A 108 7.48 8.36 -11.38
CA HIS A 108 6.42 8.77 -10.47
C HIS A 108 6.93 8.88 -9.03
N LYS A 109 6.24 9.64 -8.19
CA LYS A 109 6.46 9.66 -6.74
C LYS A 109 5.39 8.84 -6.03
N LEU A 110 5.76 8.07 -5.01
CA LEU A 110 4.81 7.28 -4.23
C LEU A 110 3.70 8.14 -3.61
N HIS A 111 4.04 9.34 -3.12
CA HIS A 111 3.07 10.33 -2.63
C HIS A 111 1.98 10.61 -3.67
N GLN A 112 2.36 10.83 -4.93
CA GLN A 112 1.39 11.13 -5.99
C GLN A 112 0.43 9.95 -6.23
N LEU A 113 0.95 8.72 -6.17
CA LEU A 113 0.11 7.52 -6.29
C LEU A 113 -0.88 7.39 -5.14
N LEU A 114 -0.47 7.70 -3.90
CA LEU A 114 -1.33 7.72 -2.73
C LEU A 114 -2.38 8.84 -2.79
N THR A 115 -1.97 10.04 -3.24
CA THR A 115 -2.89 11.15 -3.49
C THR A 115 -3.94 10.74 -4.51
N ASN A 116 -3.53 10.23 -5.68
CA ASN A 116 -4.43 9.76 -6.72
C ASN A 116 -5.41 8.68 -6.21
N PHE A 117 -4.95 7.81 -5.30
CA PHE A 117 -5.77 6.75 -4.71
C PHE A 117 -6.94 7.29 -3.86
N VAL A 118 -6.75 8.43 -3.18
CA VAL A 118 -7.81 9.07 -2.36
C VAL A 118 -8.50 10.24 -3.04
N THR A 119 -8.03 10.65 -4.23
CA THR A 119 -8.65 11.73 -5.02
C THR A 119 -10.12 11.37 -5.31
N PRO A 120 -11.06 12.29 -5.03
CA PRO A 120 -12.47 12.08 -5.37
C PRO A 120 -12.66 11.82 -6.86
N GLU A 121 -13.41 10.79 -7.19
CA GLU A 121 -13.72 10.39 -8.57
C GLU A 121 -15.23 10.51 -8.83
N ILE A 122 -15.60 10.77 -10.08
CA ILE A 122 -17.01 10.75 -10.49
C ILE A 122 -17.34 9.35 -10.99
N VAL A 123 -18.34 8.74 -10.38
CA VAL A 123 -18.91 7.46 -10.79
C VAL A 123 -20.26 7.74 -11.44
N SER A 124 -20.46 7.21 -12.65
CA SER A 124 -21.73 7.33 -13.39
C SER A 124 -22.68 6.17 -13.07
N ASP A 125 -23.93 6.32 -13.48
CA ASP A 125 -24.94 5.26 -13.47
C ASP A 125 -25.22 4.65 -12.08
N VAL A 126 -25.14 5.47 -11.03
CA VAL A 126 -25.39 5.03 -9.66
C VAL A 126 -26.82 5.32 -9.25
N LEU A 127 -27.52 4.30 -8.72
CA LEU A 127 -28.84 4.47 -8.12
C LEU A 127 -28.75 5.45 -6.92
N CYS A 128 -29.44 6.58 -7.01
CA CYS A 128 -29.41 7.61 -5.97
C CYS A 128 -30.64 7.53 -5.06
N GLU A 129 -30.45 7.26 -3.77
CA GLU A 129 -31.55 7.23 -2.78
C GLU A 129 -32.28 8.58 -2.69
N GLY A 130 -31.57 9.71 -2.85
CA GLY A 130 -32.18 11.04 -2.86
C GLY A 130 -33.09 11.27 -4.06
N CYS A 131 -32.59 11.02 -5.28
CA CYS A 131 -33.37 11.21 -6.52
C CYS A 131 -34.54 10.22 -6.66
N ASN A 132 -34.49 9.08 -5.96
CA ASN A 132 -35.50 8.04 -6.02
C ASN A 132 -36.40 7.97 -4.77
N ARG A 133 -36.24 8.90 -3.80
CA ARG A 133 -36.94 8.83 -2.50
C ARG A 133 -38.46 8.76 -2.64
N ASP A 134 -39.03 9.62 -3.48
CA ASP A 134 -40.47 9.82 -3.62
C ASP A 134 -40.98 9.38 -5.01
N ARG A 135 -40.22 8.51 -5.71
CA ARG A 135 -40.63 7.99 -7.02
C ARG A 135 -41.62 6.84 -6.86
N HIS A 136 -42.54 6.73 -7.82
CA HIS A 136 -43.47 5.61 -7.86
C HIS A 136 -42.73 4.33 -8.31
N ILE A 137 -43.13 3.17 -7.79
CA ILE A 137 -42.50 1.86 -8.07
C ILE A 137 -42.50 1.50 -9.56
N SER A 138 -43.49 1.97 -10.31
CA SER A 138 -43.58 1.74 -11.76
C SER A 138 -42.61 2.59 -12.58
N ASP A 139 -42.07 3.65 -12.00
CA ASP A 139 -41.19 4.55 -12.74
C ASP A 139 -39.79 3.95 -12.83
N PRO A 140 -39.10 4.06 -13.98
CA PRO A 140 -37.73 3.60 -14.09
C PRO A 140 -36.85 4.35 -13.09
N PRO A 141 -35.88 3.68 -12.43
CA PRO A 141 -35.02 4.31 -11.45
C PRO A 141 -34.13 5.37 -12.09
N VAL A 142 -33.94 6.50 -11.39
CA VAL A 142 -32.97 7.52 -11.78
C VAL A 142 -31.59 7.05 -11.36
N LEU A 143 -30.74 6.88 -12.36
CA LEU A 143 -29.30 6.73 -12.16
C LEU A 143 -28.65 8.10 -12.28
N SER A 144 -27.74 8.41 -11.36
CA SER A 144 -27.09 9.71 -11.31
C SER A 144 -25.57 9.54 -11.33
N ARG A 145 -24.89 10.62 -11.71
CA ARG A 145 -23.47 10.77 -11.42
C ARG A 145 -23.32 11.05 -9.91
N GLN A 146 -22.29 10.47 -9.31
CA GLN A 146 -21.99 10.64 -7.89
C GLN A 146 -20.49 10.83 -7.70
N ILE A 147 -20.12 11.76 -6.82
CA ILE A 147 -18.73 11.95 -6.39
C ILE A 147 -18.45 10.91 -5.30
N LYS A 148 -17.53 9.99 -5.58
CA LYS A 148 -17.03 9.01 -4.63
C LYS A 148 -15.78 9.54 -3.96
N ILE A 149 -15.85 9.62 -2.63
CA ILE A 149 -14.75 10.07 -1.77
C ILE A 149 -14.22 8.85 -1.03
N LEU A 150 -12.92 8.61 -1.11
CA LEU A 150 -12.22 7.51 -0.44
C LEU A 150 -11.16 8.09 0.51
N ASN A 151 -11.05 7.58 1.73
CA ASN A 151 -9.97 7.94 2.65
C ASN A 151 -9.49 6.72 3.46
N PHE A 152 -8.37 6.86 4.17
CA PHE A 152 -7.99 5.91 5.19
C PHE A 152 -8.81 6.12 6.47
N GLY A 153 -9.49 5.06 6.92
CA GLY A 153 -10.15 4.99 8.22
C GLY A 153 -9.17 4.56 9.30
N LYS A 154 -8.91 3.25 9.40
CA LYS A 154 -7.88 2.66 10.27
C LYS A 154 -6.65 2.30 9.46
N LEU A 155 -5.50 2.85 9.82
CA LEU A 155 -4.22 2.45 9.23
C LEU A 155 -3.70 1.14 9.86
N PRO A 156 -3.11 0.22 9.07
CA PRO A 156 -2.56 -1.03 9.58
C PRO A 156 -1.23 -0.82 10.32
N VAL A 157 -0.80 -1.78 11.13
CA VAL A 157 0.53 -1.75 11.76
C VAL A 157 1.61 -2.00 10.70
N CYS A 158 1.39 -2.97 9.82
CA CYS A 158 2.22 -3.22 8.65
C CYS A 158 1.46 -2.82 7.39
N LEU A 159 2.01 -1.91 6.61
CA LEU A 159 1.42 -1.44 5.37
C LEU A 159 2.06 -2.17 4.19
N CYS A 160 1.24 -2.86 3.40
CA CYS A 160 1.63 -3.43 2.12
C CYS A 160 1.11 -2.54 0.99
N ILE A 161 2.02 -1.99 0.18
CA ILE A 161 1.70 -1.24 -1.03
C ILE A 161 2.13 -2.07 -2.23
N HIS A 162 1.22 -2.34 -3.14
CA HIS A 162 1.46 -2.98 -4.43
C HIS A 162 1.38 -1.91 -5.52
N ILE A 163 2.40 -1.84 -6.38
CA ILE A 163 2.41 -0.98 -7.57
C ILE A 163 1.89 -1.81 -8.73
N SER A 164 0.72 -1.44 -9.26
CA SER A 164 0.04 -2.16 -10.34
C SER A 164 0.75 -1.93 -11.68
N ARG A 165 1.79 -2.73 -11.93
CA ARG A 165 2.64 -2.63 -13.14
C ARG A 165 2.03 -3.31 -14.37
N ASN A 166 1.12 -4.27 -14.21
CA ASN A 166 0.54 -4.99 -15.35
C ASN A 166 -0.65 -4.23 -15.91
N THR A 167 -0.62 -3.97 -17.21
CA THR A 167 -1.67 -3.27 -17.97
C THR A 167 -2.09 -4.10 -19.18
N TRP A 168 -3.37 -4.05 -19.52
CA TRP A 168 -3.90 -4.67 -20.74
C TRP A 168 -3.86 -3.68 -21.88
N LEU A 169 -3.09 -3.99 -22.92
CA LEU A 169 -3.07 -3.28 -24.20
C LEU A 169 -3.82 -4.12 -25.24
N SER A 170 -4.13 -3.55 -26.40
CA SER A 170 -4.74 -4.28 -27.53
C SER A 170 -3.89 -5.47 -27.99
N SER A 171 -2.57 -5.39 -27.82
CA SER A 171 -1.60 -6.45 -28.13
C SER A 171 -1.45 -7.49 -27.01
N GLY A 172 -2.20 -7.38 -25.91
CA GLY A 172 -2.13 -8.27 -24.75
C GLY A 172 -1.57 -7.61 -23.50
N MET A 173 -1.21 -8.43 -22.52
CA MET A 173 -0.73 -7.95 -21.22
C MET A 173 0.72 -7.46 -21.33
N SER A 174 0.96 -6.25 -20.84
CA SER A 174 2.28 -5.62 -20.79
C SER A 174 2.62 -5.17 -19.38
N LYS A 175 3.91 -5.27 -19.02
CA LYS A 175 4.43 -4.86 -17.71
C LYS A 175 5.14 -3.52 -17.83
N ARG A 176 4.68 -2.57 -17.04
CA ARG A 176 5.25 -1.23 -16.92
C ARG A 176 6.53 -1.23 -16.10
N GLN A 177 7.57 -0.63 -16.68
CA GLN A 177 8.90 -0.51 -16.08
C GLN A 177 9.12 0.86 -15.42
N ASP A 178 8.06 1.67 -15.28
CA ASP A 178 8.15 3.00 -14.67
C ASP A 178 8.83 2.95 -13.30
N TYR A 179 9.75 3.88 -13.06
CA TYR A 179 10.34 4.05 -11.74
C TYR A 179 9.37 4.78 -10.82
N VAL A 180 9.19 4.27 -9.60
CA VAL A 180 8.41 4.94 -8.56
C VAL A 180 9.38 5.29 -7.44
N GLN A 181 9.61 6.57 -7.23
CA GLN A 181 10.40 7.04 -6.10
C GLN A 181 9.58 6.88 -4.81
N PHE A 182 10.10 6.08 -3.87
CA PHE A 182 9.50 5.87 -2.55
C PHE A 182 10.50 6.28 -1.45
N PRO A 183 10.03 6.80 -0.30
CA PRO A 183 10.91 7.24 0.76
C PRO A 183 11.22 6.13 1.77
N MET A 184 12.33 6.26 2.50
CA MET A 184 12.60 5.40 3.67
C MET A 184 11.53 5.54 4.75
N ARG A 185 11.02 6.75 4.95
CA ARG A 185 9.98 7.05 5.94
C ARG A 185 8.78 7.69 5.24
N LEU A 186 7.59 7.17 5.52
CA LEU A 186 6.35 7.55 4.87
C LEU A 186 5.34 8.03 5.92
N SER A 187 4.88 9.28 5.82
CA SER A 187 3.71 9.72 6.60
C SER A 187 2.44 9.49 5.79
N LEU A 188 1.44 8.88 6.43
CA LEU A 188 0.10 8.70 5.87
C LEU A 188 -0.93 9.69 6.43
N ALA A 189 -0.53 10.62 7.31
CA ALA A 189 -1.45 11.52 8.00
C ALA A 189 -2.37 12.28 7.04
N ALA A 190 -1.81 12.81 5.94
CA ALA A 190 -2.52 13.58 4.91
C ALA A 190 -3.68 12.84 4.22
N TYR A 191 -3.66 11.51 4.21
CA TYR A 191 -4.67 10.70 3.51
C TYR A 191 -5.73 10.12 4.47
N THR A 192 -5.61 10.38 5.77
CA THR A 192 -6.58 9.92 6.77
C THR A 192 -7.85 10.77 6.73
N PHE A 193 -8.99 10.13 7.02
CA PHE A 193 -10.30 10.77 6.99
C PHE A 193 -10.38 12.04 7.83
N LEU A 194 -9.78 12.06 9.02
CA LEU A 194 -9.79 13.21 9.93
C LEU A 194 -9.01 14.39 9.35
N GLN A 195 -7.80 14.14 8.83
CA GLN A 195 -6.96 15.19 8.24
C GLN A 195 -7.59 15.75 6.96
N ALA A 196 -8.14 14.87 6.10
CA ALA A 196 -8.82 15.27 4.87
C ALA A 196 -10.11 16.09 5.12
N GLN A 197 -10.78 15.88 6.26
CA GLN A 197 -11.89 16.74 6.69
C GLN A 197 -11.42 18.11 7.22
N TYR A 198 -10.30 18.15 7.93
CA TYR A 198 -9.70 19.38 8.44
C TYR A 198 -9.18 20.28 7.31
N GLN A 199 -8.43 19.70 6.36
CA GLN A 199 -7.87 20.44 5.22
C GLN A 199 -8.95 21.08 4.33
N ARG A 200 -10.12 20.44 4.20
CA ARG A 200 -11.26 21.01 3.43
C ARG A 200 -11.89 22.25 4.09
N LYS A 201 -11.58 22.55 5.35
CA LYS A 201 -12.05 23.75 6.06
C LYS A 201 -11.05 24.92 6.03
N ILE A 202 -9.83 24.71 5.54
CA ILE A 202 -8.78 25.73 5.51
C ILE A 202 -8.63 26.26 4.07
N SER A 203 -8.60 27.58 3.93
CA SER A 203 -8.58 28.32 2.65
C SER A 203 -7.24 28.27 1.91
N ALA A 204 -6.21 27.65 2.48
CA ALA A 204 -4.88 27.49 1.90
C ALA A 204 -4.40 26.04 2.06
N PRO A 205 -4.05 25.33 0.99
CA PRO A 205 -3.52 23.98 1.09
C PRO A 205 -2.09 24.03 1.64
N PHE A 206 -1.93 23.79 2.94
CA PHE A 206 -0.63 23.35 3.46
C PHE A 206 -0.38 21.94 2.93
N TYR A 207 0.32 21.86 1.81
CA TYR A 207 0.86 20.59 1.32
C TYR A 207 1.87 20.09 2.35
N THR A 208 1.50 19.05 3.10
CA THR A 208 2.48 18.21 3.80
C THR A 208 3.14 17.31 2.76
N SER A 209 3.87 17.91 1.82
CA SER A 209 4.61 17.15 0.81
C SER A 209 5.68 16.32 1.53
N THR A 210 5.56 15.00 1.47
CA THR A 210 6.63 14.08 1.86
C THR A 210 7.72 13.97 0.78
N SER A 211 7.74 14.90 -0.17
CA SER A 211 8.75 14.97 -1.21
C SER A 211 9.25 16.40 -1.35
N GLU A 212 10.44 16.67 -0.83
CA GLU A 212 11.23 17.71 -1.48
C GLU A 212 11.82 17.11 -2.76
N GLY A 213 11.74 17.88 -3.84
CA GLY A 213 12.68 17.75 -4.94
C GLY A 213 14.07 18.09 -4.41
N GLY A 214 14.74 17.11 -3.83
CA GLY A 214 16.15 17.15 -3.50
C GLY A 214 16.82 15.99 -4.19
N SER A 215 17.89 16.30 -4.93
CA SER A 215 18.83 15.32 -5.48
C SER A 215 19.17 14.25 -4.41
N PRO A 216 19.43 12.98 -4.77
CA PRO A 216 19.72 11.88 -3.83
C PRO A 216 20.96 12.06 -2.93
N LEU A 217 21.56 13.26 -2.88
CA LEU A 217 22.76 13.60 -2.13
C LEU A 217 22.56 14.67 -1.04
N SER A 218 21.34 15.19 -0.81
CA SER A 218 21.13 16.22 0.22
C SER A 218 20.70 15.62 1.57
N ASN A 219 21.59 15.70 2.57
CA ASN A 219 21.36 15.31 3.98
C ASN A 219 20.41 16.25 4.77
N SER A 220 19.63 17.09 4.10
CA SER A 220 18.72 18.04 4.77
C SER A 220 17.33 17.44 4.96
N MET A 221 16.99 17.11 6.22
CA MET A 221 15.62 16.77 6.62
C MET A 221 14.66 17.94 6.34
N PRO A 222 13.40 17.70 5.93
CA PRO A 222 12.43 18.78 5.75
C PRO A 222 12.12 19.47 7.08
N THR A 223 11.83 20.77 7.06
CA THR A 223 11.48 21.57 8.26
C THR A 223 10.24 21.06 9.00
N SER A 224 9.35 20.33 8.33
CA SER A 224 8.21 19.63 8.96
C SER A 224 8.62 18.40 9.78
N TRP A 225 9.89 18.00 9.77
CA TRP A 225 10.45 16.89 10.55
C TRP A 225 11.28 17.39 11.73
N ASN A 226 11.27 18.70 11.99
CA ASN A 226 11.81 19.20 13.25
C ASN A 226 10.96 18.61 14.37
N ALA A 227 11.56 17.81 15.26
CA ALA A 227 10.87 17.10 16.33
C ALA A 227 10.04 18.04 17.23
N SER A 228 10.36 19.33 17.21
CA SER A 228 9.65 20.41 17.91
C SER A 228 8.40 20.96 17.20
N SER A 229 8.07 20.54 15.97
CA SER A 229 6.89 21.02 15.21
C SER A 229 5.85 19.95 14.87
N LEU A 230 6.13 18.68 15.10
CA LEU A 230 5.17 17.59 14.88
C LEU A 230 4.44 17.31 16.20
N ASN A 231 3.13 17.56 16.22
CA ASN A 231 2.27 17.09 17.31
C ASN A 231 2.39 15.56 17.43
N ASP A 232 2.25 15.00 18.64
CA ASP A 232 2.26 13.55 18.94
C ASP A 232 1.31 12.75 18.00
N GLY A 233 0.29 13.44 17.48
CA GLY A 233 -0.66 12.93 16.51
C GLY A 233 -0.20 12.79 15.05
N GLU A 234 0.96 13.34 14.66
CA GLU A 234 1.52 13.17 13.31
C GLU A 234 2.47 11.96 13.27
N TRP A 235 3.26 11.74 14.32
CA TRP A 235 4.17 10.59 14.46
C TRP A 235 3.42 9.25 14.45
N ARG A 236 2.20 9.20 15.00
CA ARG A 236 1.33 8.02 14.95
C ARG A 236 0.90 7.61 13.53
N ASN A 237 1.26 8.32 12.48
CA ASN A 237 0.96 7.95 11.09
C ASN A 237 2.23 7.81 10.24
N VAL A 238 3.40 7.79 10.88
CA VAL A 238 4.69 7.60 10.23
C VAL A 238 5.02 6.11 10.17
N TYR A 239 5.52 5.70 9.02
CA TYR A 239 5.98 4.35 8.73
C TYR A 239 7.44 4.38 8.29
N GLN A 240 8.16 3.30 8.55
CA GLN A 240 9.49 3.07 8.05
C GLN A 240 9.51 1.87 7.10
N LEU A 241 10.24 2.01 5.99
CA LEU A 241 10.40 0.97 4.99
C LEU A 241 11.09 -0.24 5.63
N ALA A 242 10.46 -1.40 5.48
CA ALA A 242 10.94 -2.68 6.01
C ALA A 242 11.45 -3.61 4.90
N ALA A 243 10.76 -3.64 3.75
CA ALA A 243 11.17 -4.42 2.59
C ALA A 243 10.63 -3.85 1.27
N VAL A 244 11.31 -4.20 0.18
CA VAL A 244 10.90 -3.92 -1.20
C VAL A 244 11.01 -5.21 -1.99
N ILE A 245 9.90 -5.65 -2.56
CA ILE A 245 9.89 -6.75 -3.53
C ILE A 245 10.01 -6.14 -4.92
N VAL A 246 10.91 -6.70 -5.73
CA VAL A 246 11.10 -6.33 -7.14
C VAL A 246 10.80 -7.53 -8.00
N HIS A 247 10.02 -7.33 -9.04
CA HIS A 247 9.81 -8.33 -10.09
C HIS A 247 10.73 -7.98 -11.27
N THR A 248 11.66 -8.85 -11.63
CA THR A 248 12.46 -8.76 -12.86
C THR A 248 11.81 -9.64 -13.94
N GLY A 249 11.88 -9.25 -15.21
CA GLY A 249 11.17 -9.95 -16.30
C GLY A 249 9.94 -9.22 -16.82
N ASN A 250 9.15 -9.91 -17.65
CA ASN A 250 8.01 -9.35 -18.38
C ASN A 250 6.68 -9.58 -17.63
N ALA A 251 5.54 -9.41 -18.30
CA ALA A 251 4.23 -9.59 -17.66
C ALA A 251 3.83 -11.05 -17.41
N HIS A 252 4.44 -11.99 -18.15
CA HIS A 252 4.09 -13.41 -18.18
C HIS A 252 5.06 -14.27 -17.38
N SER A 253 6.32 -13.85 -17.28
CA SER A 253 7.39 -14.59 -16.61
C SER A 253 8.42 -13.64 -16.02
N GLY A 254 9.10 -14.10 -14.99
CA GLY A 254 10.15 -13.32 -14.35
C GLY A 254 10.71 -13.99 -13.12
N HIS A 255 11.39 -13.18 -12.33
CA HIS A 255 12.01 -13.55 -11.06
C HIS A 255 11.70 -12.49 -10.01
N PHE A 256 11.57 -12.91 -8.76
CA PHE A 256 11.32 -12.00 -7.66
C PHE A 256 12.54 -11.96 -6.75
N ILE A 257 13.01 -10.74 -6.50
CA ILE A 257 14.05 -10.46 -5.53
C ILE A 257 13.48 -9.58 -4.43
N THR A 258 14.09 -9.63 -3.25
CA THR A 258 13.66 -8.82 -2.12
C THR A 258 14.83 -8.05 -1.56
N TYR A 259 14.68 -6.73 -1.48
CA TYR A 259 15.46 -5.89 -0.59
C TYR A 259 14.79 -5.86 0.78
N ARG A 260 15.50 -6.17 1.85
CA ARG A 260 14.95 -6.17 3.20
C ARG A 260 15.91 -5.56 4.20
N ARG A 261 15.33 -4.89 5.20
CA ARG A 261 16.08 -4.41 6.35
C ARG A 261 16.47 -5.58 7.25
N GLY A 262 17.70 -5.55 7.74
CA GLY A 262 18.27 -6.55 8.65
C GLY A 262 17.72 -6.43 10.07
N HIS A 263 17.99 -7.47 10.86
CA HIS A 263 17.74 -7.47 12.30
C HIS A 263 18.56 -6.35 12.95
N GLN A 264 17.95 -5.51 13.80
CA GLN A 264 18.49 -4.27 14.39
C GLN A 264 18.40 -2.98 13.55
N ASN A 265 17.74 -2.99 12.38
CA ASN A 265 17.45 -1.77 11.60
C ASN A 265 18.67 -0.98 11.07
N THR A 266 19.88 -1.53 11.10
CA THR A 266 21.11 -0.82 10.71
C THR A 266 21.56 -1.10 9.27
N LYS A 267 21.26 -2.28 8.73
CA LYS A 267 21.74 -2.76 7.43
C LYS A 267 20.62 -3.19 6.50
N TRP A 268 20.87 -3.13 5.20
CA TRP A 268 19.96 -3.62 4.16
C TRP A 268 20.59 -4.79 3.43
N TYR A 269 19.75 -5.73 3.01
CA TYR A 269 20.15 -6.94 2.31
C TYR A 269 19.34 -7.12 1.05
N TYR A 270 20.01 -7.41 -0.05
CA TYR A 270 19.42 -7.99 -1.25
C TYR A 270 19.35 -9.50 -1.06
N THR A 271 18.21 -10.09 -1.41
CA THR A 271 17.94 -11.53 -1.32
C THR A 271 17.32 -12.01 -2.62
N SER A 272 17.97 -12.96 -3.27
CA SER A 272 17.52 -13.64 -4.49
C SER A 272 17.77 -15.13 -4.33
N ASP A 273 16.73 -15.87 -3.96
CA ASP A 273 16.82 -17.30 -3.60
C ASP A 273 17.88 -17.56 -2.51
N VAL A 274 19.00 -18.19 -2.88
CA VAL A 274 20.12 -18.51 -1.99
C VAL A 274 21.16 -17.37 -1.91
N GLU A 275 21.10 -16.40 -2.82
CA GLU A 275 22.03 -15.28 -2.85
C GLU A 275 21.57 -14.19 -1.88
N ILE A 276 22.41 -13.89 -0.89
CA ILE A 276 22.20 -12.84 0.09
C ILE A 276 23.43 -11.94 0.11
N ARG A 277 23.23 -10.63 -0.06
CA ARG A 277 24.31 -9.64 0.03
C ARG A 277 23.86 -8.39 0.76
N GLU A 278 24.77 -7.78 1.50
CA GLU A 278 24.55 -6.45 2.08
C GLU A 278 24.52 -5.38 0.97
N VAL A 279 23.63 -4.41 1.09
CA VAL A 279 23.44 -3.33 0.10
C VAL A 279 23.29 -1.96 0.77
N SER A 280 23.64 -0.91 0.03
CA SER A 280 23.40 0.45 0.48
C SER A 280 21.92 0.82 0.38
N MET A 281 21.51 1.82 1.17
CA MET A 281 20.16 2.35 1.08
C MET A 281 19.86 2.97 -0.29
N ASP A 282 20.86 3.57 -0.93
CA ASP A 282 20.70 4.17 -2.26
C ASP A 282 20.34 3.11 -3.31
N GLU A 283 20.94 1.91 -3.23
CA GLU A 283 20.58 0.81 -4.12
C GLU A 283 19.12 0.39 -3.92
N VAL A 284 18.69 0.26 -2.65
CA VAL A 284 17.30 -0.08 -2.30
C VAL A 284 16.34 0.96 -2.88
N LEU A 285 16.62 2.25 -2.68
CA LEU A 285 15.74 3.33 -3.11
C LEU A 285 15.66 3.47 -4.63
N GLN A 286 16.71 3.09 -5.37
CA GLN A 286 16.76 3.16 -6.84
C GLN A 286 16.07 1.98 -7.55
N CYS A 287 15.63 0.95 -6.83
CA CYS A 287 15.02 -0.22 -7.45
C CYS A 287 13.62 0.02 -8.03
N THR A 288 13.20 -0.79 -9.01
CA THR A 288 11.87 -0.73 -9.64
C THR A 288 10.84 -1.50 -8.80
N ALA A 289 10.50 -0.96 -7.64
CA ALA A 289 9.61 -1.61 -6.66
C ALA A 289 8.33 -2.17 -7.29
N TYR A 290 8.03 -3.44 -7.00
CA TYR A 290 6.76 -4.09 -7.30
C TYR A 290 5.83 -4.05 -6.08
N MET A 291 6.37 -4.33 -4.90
CA MET A 291 5.69 -4.14 -3.62
C MET A 291 6.60 -3.47 -2.59
N LEU A 292 6.01 -2.63 -1.75
CA LEU A 292 6.66 -1.95 -0.64
C LEU A 292 6.00 -2.38 0.67
N PHE A 293 6.82 -2.75 1.63
CA PHE A 293 6.41 -3.10 2.98
C PHE A 293 6.92 -2.03 3.94
N TYR A 294 6.00 -1.44 4.66
CA TYR A 294 6.23 -0.37 5.60
C TYR A 294 5.73 -0.81 6.97
N GLU A 295 6.48 -0.53 8.02
CA GLU A 295 6.10 -0.80 9.40
C GLU A 295 5.85 0.52 10.13
N LYS A 296 4.75 0.59 10.87
CA LYS A 296 4.39 1.79 11.62
C LYS A 296 5.42 2.04 12.71
N THR A 297 5.96 3.26 12.77
CA THR A 297 6.87 3.65 13.84
C THR A 297 6.04 3.78 15.13
N THR A 298 6.15 2.83 16.05
CA THR A 298 5.70 3.04 17.42
C THR A 298 6.63 4.06 18.08
N ASN A 299 6.08 4.95 18.92
CA ASN A 299 6.80 6.09 19.53
C ASN A 299 8.28 5.78 19.80
N MET A 300 9.18 6.64 19.31
CA MET A 300 10.62 6.62 19.59
C MET A 300 10.90 6.96 21.07
N SER A 301 10.24 6.28 22.02
CA SER A 301 10.47 6.44 23.45
C SER A 301 11.19 5.25 24.07
N VAL A 302 11.74 4.33 23.28
CA VAL A 302 12.65 3.27 23.76
C VAL A 302 13.69 2.92 22.68
N PHE A 303 14.70 3.78 22.52
CA PHE A 303 16.08 3.40 22.16
C PHE A 303 17.00 4.49 22.71
#